data_AF-A0A6C7E7H9-F1
#
_entry.id   AF-A0A6C7E7H9-F1
#
_cell.length_a   1.000
_cell.length_b   1.000
_cell.length_c   1.000
_cell.angle_alpha   90.00
_cell.angle_beta   90.00
_cell.angle_gamma   90.00
#
_symmetry.space_group_name_H-M   'P 1'
#
loop_
_entity.id
_entity.type
_entity.pdbx_description
1 polymer ?
#
loop_
_entity_poly.entity_id
_entity_poly.type
_entity_poly.pdbx_seq_one_letter_code
_entity_poly.pdbx_strand_id
1 'polypeptide(L)'
;MKWISSIARFATRPVVATYGSMALLFVGLVVDLNSDQALVVSIIYNIPIVVSAVLLTRTLTVWTIVLSLAANAAAGYANAIDVGETSGFTVANRVLVGLSFLLVGSMTLLFERSRQDVHDLEFHEEDGERERALRHVITDLSGPLTRDEILRRATVGLRELLHADAVVFTGLDGDRFVEPRWSAPEFTSVAEPGKLATWAVDALPVTTVPVIMVRTERGLTGVGRLAVFDDVELIVVVSRPDRTRASQLLGEAIMAIEPLCARAAEFERLRGLSSD
;
A
#
# COMPACT_ATOMS: atom_id res chain seq x y z
N MET A 1 13.14 26.60 13.98
CA MET A 1 12.39 25.48 13.35
C MET A 1 12.83 24.07 13.74
N LYS A 2 14.11 23.77 14.06
CA LYS A 2 14.54 22.41 14.52
C LYS A 2 13.93 21.92 15.84
N TRP A 3 13.45 22.82 16.70
CA TRP A 3 12.90 22.45 18.01
C TRP A 3 11.47 21.89 17.91
N ILE A 4 10.66 22.40 16.97
CA ILE A 4 9.29 21.94 16.71
C ILE A 4 9.28 20.51 16.13
N SER A 5 10.23 20.18 15.26
CA SER A 5 10.38 18.82 14.71
C SER A 5 10.96 17.81 15.71
N SER A 6 11.58 18.28 16.80
CA SER A 6 12.06 17.41 17.88
C SER A 6 10.95 17.08 18.88
N ILE A 7 10.07 18.04 19.18
CA ILE A 7 8.86 17.81 19.99
C ILE A 7 7.89 16.89 19.26
N ALA A 8 7.68 17.09 17.96
CA ALA A 8 6.82 16.23 17.14
C ALA A 8 7.29 14.77 17.13
N ARG A 9 8.60 14.52 17.07
CA ARG A 9 9.17 13.15 17.10
C ARG A 9 9.17 12.50 18.48
N PHE A 10 9.07 13.29 19.56
CA PHE A 10 8.95 12.75 20.91
C PHE A 10 7.49 12.40 21.25
N ALA A 11 6.54 13.20 20.75
CA ALA A 11 5.10 12.99 20.92
C ALA A 11 4.51 11.85 20.07
N THR A 12 5.22 11.35 19.05
CA THR A 12 4.74 10.24 18.20
C THR A 12 4.87 8.85 18.82
N ARG A 13 5.51 8.72 19.99
CA ARG A 13 5.46 7.45 20.73
C ARG A 13 4.09 7.36 21.41
N PRO A 14 3.27 6.32 21.11
CA PRO A 14 1.88 6.23 21.58
C PRO A 14 1.76 6.27 23.11
N VAL A 15 2.79 5.76 23.78
CA VAL A 15 2.93 5.79 25.24
C VAL A 15 3.07 7.23 25.78
N VAL A 16 3.90 8.07 25.15
CA VAL A 16 4.13 9.46 25.57
C VAL A 16 2.89 10.31 25.33
N ALA A 17 2.20 10.10 24.20
CA ALA A 17 0.95 10.78 23.90
C ALA A 17 -0.17 10.41 24.90
N THR A 18 -0.25 9.13 25.31
CA THR A 18 -1.24 8.67 26.29
C THR A 18 -0.97 9.24 27.67
N TYR A 19 0.28 9.21 28.16
CA TYR A 19 0.61 9.82 29.45
C TYR A 19 0.43 11.35 29.42
N GLY A 20 0.75 11.99 28.29
CA GLY A 20 0.52 13.42 28.09
C GLY A 20 -0.96 13.80 28.12
N SER A 21 -1.83 13.02 27.47
CA SER A 21 -3.27 13.28 27.49
C SER A 21 -3.88 13.04 28.87
N MET A 22 -3.47 11.97 29.57
CA MET A 22 -3.89 11.71 30.95
C MET A 22 -3.42 12.82 31.90
N ALA A 23 -2.18 13.29 31.76
CA ALA A 23 -1.66 14.39 32.58
C ALA A 23 -2.44 15.68 32.33
N LEU A 24 -2.75 16.01 31.07
CA LEU A 24 -3.56 17.18 30.72
C LEU A 24 -4.99 17.10 31.29
N LEU A 25 -5.63 15.92 31.23
CA LEU A 25 -6.93 15.70 31.86
C LEU A 25 -6.86 15.89 33.38
N PHE A 26 -5.84 15.34 34.03
CA PHE A 26 -5.67 15.45 35.47
C PHE A 26 -5.43 16.90 35.91
N VAL A 27 -4.54 17.62 35.20
CA VAL A 27 -4.29 19.04 35.45
C VAL A 27 -5.55 19.87 35.25
N GLY A 28 -6.30 19.63 34.17
CA GLY A 28 -7.57 20.31 33.94
C GLY A 28 -8.57 20.09 35.10
N LEU A 29 -8.64 18.87 35.64
CA LEU A 29 -9.51 18.53 36.77
C LEU A 29 -9.10 19.24 38.05
N VAL A 30 -7.81 19.22 38.38
CA VAL A 30 -7.30 19.92 39.57
C VAL A 30 -7.57 21.41 39.48
N VAL A 31 -7.40 22.02 38.30
CA VAL A 31 -7.68 23.44 38.11
C VAL A 31 -9.19 23.73 38.18
N ASP A 32 -10.05 22.92 37.55
CA ASP A 32 -11.52 23.12 37.58
C ASP A 32 -12.12 22.97 38.98
N LEU A 33 -11.53 22.12 39.83
CA LEU A 33 -11.94 21.96 41.23
C LEU A 33 -11.51 23.11 42.14
N ASN A 34 -10.45 23.85 41.78
CA ASN A 34 -9.90 24.94 42.60
C ASN A 34 -10.25 26.34 42.06
N SER A 35 -10.98 26.42 40.94
CA SER A 35 -11.31 27.69 40.30
C SER A 35 -12.73 28.13 40.65
N ASP A 36 -12.92 29.43 40.89
CA ASP A 36 -14.25 30.01 41.13
C ASP A 36 -15.20 29.73 39.97
N GLN A 37 -16.48 29.45 40.29
CA GLN A 37 -17.52 28.99 39.36
C GLN A 37 -17.73 29.88 38.11
N ALA A 38 -17.22 31.10 38.10
CA ALA A 38 -17.30 32.03 36.97
C ALA A 38 -16.39 31.66 35.79
N LEU A 39 -15.33 30.88 36.01
CA LEU A 39 -14.32 30.58 35.00
C LEU A 39 -14.39 29.10 34.61
N VAL A 40 -14.97 28.83 33.45
CA VAL A 40 -15.15 27.47 32.94
C VAL A 40 -13.86 27.00 32.26
N VAL A 41 -12.98 26.43 33.08
CA VAL A 41 -11.67 25.89 32.68
C VAL A 41 -11.81 24.59 31.89
N SER A 42 -12.99 23.96 31.91
CA SER A 42 -13.26 22.71 31.19
C SER A 42 -13.07 22.79 29.67
N ILE A 43 -12.98 23.98 29.07
CA ILE A 43 -12.55 24.16 27.66
C ILE A 43 -11.17 23.54 27.41
N ILE A 44 -10.29 23.49 28.41
CA ILE A 44 -8.95 22.88 28.31
C ILE A 44 -9.02 21.38 27.96
N TYR A 45 -10.11 20.68 28.31
CA TYR A 45 -10.28 19.26 27.98
C TYR A 45 -10.43 18.98 26.48
N ASN A 46 -10.71 19.99 25.65
CA ASN A 46 -10.68 19.82 24.19
C ASN A 46 -9.28 19.47 23.67
N ILE A 47 -8.21 19.93 24.33
CA ILE A 47 -6.83 19.67 23.92
C ILE A 47 -6.51 18.16 23.98
N PRO A 48 -6.68 17.45 25.12
CA PRO A 48 -6.42 16.02 25.17
C PRO A 48 -7.36 15.20 24.27
N ILE A 49 -8.61 15.64 24.03
CA ILE A 49 -9.52 14.98 23.07
C ILE A 49 -8.92 15.05 21.65
N VAL A 50 -8.48 16.23 21.21
CA VAL A 50 -7.86 16.40 19.89
C VAL A 50 -6.54 15.65 19.80
N VAL A 51 -5.69 15.71 20.83
CA VAL A 51 -4.41 14.99 20.86
C VAL A 51 -4.62 13.49 20.80
N SER A 52 -5.59 12.94 21.54
CA SER A 52 -5.93 11.52 21.47
C SER A 52 -6.43 11.13 20.09
N ALA A 53 -7.26 11.96 19.47
CA ALA A 53 -7.83 11.66 18.17
C ALA A 53 -6.82 11.75 17.02
N VAL A 54 -5.73 12.51 17.18
CA VAL A 54 -4.67 12.63 16.16
C VAL A 54 -3.56 11.59 16.35
N LEU A 55 -3.26 11.18 17.59
CA LEU A 55 -2.07 10.38 17.90
C LEU A 55 -2.37 8.98 18.46
N LEU A 56 -3.61 8.69 18.85
CA LEU A 56 -3.99 7.48 19.57
C LEU A 56 -5.14 6.75 18.89
N THR A 57 -5.58 5.64 19.49
CA THR A 57 -6.64 4.79 18.92
C THR A 57 -8.02 5.38 19.14
N ARG A 58 -8.97 5.04 18.26
CA ARG A 58 -10.40 5.36 18.41
C ARG A 58 -10.95 5.05 19.81
N THR A 59 -10.55 3.91 20.37
CA THR A 59 -10.95 3.50 21.73
C THR A 59 -10.47 4.50 22.79
N LEU A 60 -9.22 4.96 22.71
CA LEU A 60 -8.68 5.97 23.63
C LEU A 60 -9.38 7.33 23.48
N THR A 61 -9.72 7.73 22.26
CA THR A 61 -10.46 8.98 22.02
C THR A 61 -11.85 8.93 22.63
N VAL A 62 -12.57 7.82 22.48
CA VAL A 62 -13.87 7.61 23.13
C VAL A 62 -13.73 7.66 24.65
N TRP A 63 -12.74 6.96 25.22
CA TRP A 63 -12.48 7.00 26.66
C TRP A 63 -12.14 8.41 27.15
N THR A 64 -11.37 9.17 26.39
CA THR A 64 -11.00 10.56 26.73
C THR A 64 -12.22 11.46 26.76
N ILE A 65 -13.15 11.33 25.80
CA ILE A 65 -14.42 12.06 25.78
C ILE A 65 -15.26 11.69 27.01
N VAL A 66 -15.41 10.39 27.29
CA VAL A 66 -16.17 9.89 28.45
C VAL A 66 -15.58 10.40 29.76
N LEU A 67 -14.26 10.33 29.92
CA LEU A 67 -13.55 10.82 31.11
C LEU A 67 -13.69 12.34 31.26
N SER A 68 -13.63 13.10 30.17
CA SER A 68 -13.81 14.57 30.19
C SER A 68 -15.23 14.97 30.59
N LEU A 69 -16.24 14.24 30.10
CA LEU A 69 -17.63 14.42 30.51
C LEU A 69 -17.84 14.07 31.99
N ALA A 70 -17.26 12.96 32.45
CA ALA A 70 -17.32 12.55 33.84
C ALA A 70 -16.64 13.58 34.77
N ALA A 71 -15.47 14.08 34.39
CA ALA A 71 -14.75 15.12 35.12
C ALA A 71 -15.57 16.42 35.21
N ASN A 72 -16.15 16.88 34.10
CA ASN A 72 -17.00 18.07 34.06
C ASN A 72 -18.26 17.92 34.95
N ALA A 73 -18.85 16.72 34.99
CA ALA A 73 -19.99 16.41 35.86
C ALA A 73 -19.59 16.36 37.34
N ALA A 74 -18.47 15.69 37.66
CA ALA A 74 -17.97 15.57 39.04
C ALA A 74 -17.61 16.95 39.63
N ALA A 75 -16.92 17.79 38.87
CA ALA A 75 -16.61 19.15 39.29
C ALA A 75 -17.88 20.01 39.44
N GLY A 76 -18.89 19.80 38.59
CA GLY A 76 -20.19 20.47 38.74
C GLY A 76 -20.91 20.06 40.02
N TYR A 77 -20.88 18.78 40.36
CA TYR A 77 -21.49 18.24 41.57
C TYR A 77 -20.78 18.72 42.84
N ALA A 78 -19.44 18.68 42.87
CA ALA A 78 -18.65 19.18 44.00
C ALA A 78 -18.93 20.67 44.26
N ASN A 79 -18.91 21.48 43.20
CA ASN A 79 -19.20 22.92 43.30
C ASN A 79 -20.64 23.22 43.77
N ALA A 80 -21.60 22.37 43.44
CA ALA A 80 -22.99 22.54 43.89
C ALA A 80 -23.14 22.26 45.40
N ILE A 81 -22.38 21.31 45.95
CA ILE A 81 -22.40 21.00 47.39
C ILE A 81 -21.76 22.13 48.19
N ASP A 82 -20.62 22.67 47.74
CA ASP A 82 -19.86 23.66 48.50
C ASP A 82 -20.55 25.03 48.58
N VAL A 83 -21.22 25.45 47.50
CA VAL A 83 -21.84 26.79 47.42
C VAL A 83 -23.32 26.79 47.85
N GLY A 84 -23.99 25.64 47.86
CA GLY A 84 -25.38 25.49 48.32
C GLY A 84 -26.45 26.10 47.41
N GLU A 85 -26.08 26.95 46.45
CA GLU A 85 -26.96 27.52 45.42
C GLU A 85 -26.44 27.22 44.01
N THR A 86 -27.27 26.59 43.19
CA THR A 86 -26.97 26.36 41.77
C THR A 86 -27.57 27.48 40.91
N SER A 87 -26.72 28.38 40.41
CA SER A 87 -27.12 29.34 39.38
C SER A 87 -27.45 28.61 38.08
N GLY A 88 -28.60 28.94 37.46
CA GLY A 88 -29.00 28.39 36.16
C GLY A 88 -27.97 28.65 35.05
N PHE A 89 -27.21 29.75 35.13
CA PHE A 89 -26.13 30.06 34.20
C PHE A 89 -24.96 29.07 34.30
N THR A 90 -24.61 28.61 35.49
CA THR A 90 -23.53 27.63 35.70
C THR A 90 -23.88 26.28 35.08
N VAL A 91 -25.13 25.83 35.25
CA VAL A 91 -25.62 24.59 34.65
C VAL A 91 -25.61 24.69 33.12
N ALA A 92 -26.14 25.78 32.56
CA ALA A 92 -26.15 26.01 31.12
C ALA A 92 -24.73 26.00 30.52
N ASN A 93 -23.78 26.67 31.18
CA ASN A 93 -22.39 26.72 30.71
C ASN A 93 -21.72 25.34 30.71
N ARG A 94 -21.93 24.53 31.76
CA ARG A 94 -21.40 23.16 31.82
C ARG A 94 -22.01 22.23 30.77
N VAL A 95 -23.29 22.40 30.44
CA VAL A 95 -23.95 21.67 29.36
C VAL A 95 -23.36 22.05 28.00
N LEU A 96 -23.19 23.36 27.74
CA LEU A 96 -22.58 23.84 26.50
C LEU A 96 -21.15 23.30 26.32
N VAL A 97 -20.37 23.23 27.40
CA VAL A 97 -19.04 22.64 27.32
C VAL A 97 -19.09 21.13 27.07
N GLY A 98 -19.98 20.39 27.72
CA GLY A 98 -20.18 18.96 27.42
C GLY A 98 -20.55 18.71 25.96
N LEU A 99 -21.42 19.56 25.38
CA LEU A 99 -21.75 19.51 23.95
C LEU A 99 -20.54 19.80 23.07
N SER A 100 -19.65 20.73 23.48
CA SER A 100 -18.42 21.01 22.74
C SER A 100 -17.49 19.79 22.65
N PHE A 101 -17.37 18.99 23.73
CA PHE A 101 -16.58 17.75 23.73
C PHE A 101 -17.15 16.72 22.77
N LEU A 102 -18.47 16.56 22.76
CA LEU A 102 -19.15 15.64 21.86
C LEU A 102 -18.99 16.07 20.39
N LEU A 103 -19.09 17.37 20.11
CA LEU A 103 -18.93 17.91 18.76
C LEU A 103 -17.50 17.72 18.25
N VAL A 104 -16.50 18.12 19.03
CA VAL A 104 -15.07 17.96 18.65
C VAL A 104 -14.71 16.48 18.53
N GLY A 105 -15.14 15.67 19.50
CA GLY A 105 -14.89 14.23 19.51
C GLY A 105 -15.52 13.51 18.32
N SER A 106 -16.78 13.80 18.01
CA SER A 106 -17.49 13.20 16.87
C SER A 106 -16.91 13.64 15.52
N MET A 107 -16.58 14.92 15.34
CA MET A 107 -15.96 15.42 14.11
C MET A 107 -14.63 14.72 13.84
N THR A 108 -13.81 14.53 14.88
CA THR A 108 -12.51 13.87 14.68
C THR A 108 -12.66 12.39 14.35
N LEU A 109 -13.60 11.69 15.00
CA LEU A 109 -13.91 10.30 14.66
C LEU A 109 -14.47 10.14 13.23
N LEU A 110 -15.24 11.11 12.73
CA LEU A 110 -15.75 11.12 11.35
C LEU A 110 -14.62 11.36 10.33
N PHE A 111 -13.70 12.27 10.62
CA PHE A 111 -12.54 12.51 9.75
C PHE A 111 -11.62 11.29 9.63
N GLU A 112 -11.44 10.55 10.73
CA GLU A 112 -10.60 9.35 10.71
C GLU A 112 -11.19 8.24 9.82
N ARG A 113 -12.53 8.03 9.88
CA ARG A 113 -13.22 7.11 8.97
C ARG A 113 -13.08 7.52 7.52
N SER A 114 -13.28 8.80 7.21
CA SER A 114 -13.18 9.29 5.83
C SER A 114 -11.79 9.11 5.23
N ARG A 115 -10.72 9.17 6.05
CA ARG A 115 -9.35 8.90 5.57
C ARG A 115 -9.10 7.41 5.32
N GLN A 116 -9.66 6.55 6.16
CA GLN A 116 -9.55 5.11 5.99
C GLN A 116 -10.28 4.66 4.71
N ASP A 117 -11.49 5.16 4.47
CA ASP A 117 -12.26 4.84 3.27
C ASP A 117 -11.55 5.30 1.99
N VAL A 118 -10.86 6.44 2.01
CA VAL A 118 -10.08 6.93 0.86
C VAL A 118 -8.86 6.05 0.60
N HIS A 119 -8.16 5.61 1.64
CA HIS A 119 -7.03 4.70 1.47
C HIS A 119 -7.46 3.33 0.95
N ASP A 120 -8.55 2.77 1.45
CA ASP A 120 -9.07 1.50 0.97
C ASP A 120 -9.51 1.60 -0.51
N LEU A 121 -10.08 2.74 -0.92
CA LEU A 121 -10.47 2.97 -2.32
C LEU A 121 -9.26 3.10 -3.26
N GLU A 122 -8.20 3.80 -2.84
CA GLU A 122 -6.95 3.96 -3.61
C GLU A 122 -6.28 2.61 -3.86
N PHE A 123 -6.25 1.72 -2.86
CA PHE A 123 -5.75 0.34 -3.04
C PHE A 123 -6.60 -0.47 -4.04
N HIS A 124 -7.92 -0.27 -4.05
CA HIS A 124 -8.81 -0.96 -4.98
C HIS A 124 -8.70 -0.45 -6.42
N GLU A 125 -8.38 0.83 -6.62
CA GLU A 125 -8.16 1.38 -7.96
C GLU A 125 -6.91 0.80 -8.61
N GLU A 126 -5.78 0.73 -7.89
CA GLU A 126 -4.53 0.15 -8.39
C GLU A 126 -4.69 -1.32 -8.78
N ASP A 127 -5.38 -2.12 -7.95
CA ASP A 127 -5.64 -3.54 -8.24
C ASP A 127 -6.60 -3.69 -9.44
N GLY A 128 -7.57 -2.79 -9.60
CA GLY A 128 -8.48 -2.77 -10.73
C GLY A 128 -7.78 -2.40 -12.05
N GLU A 129 -6.92 -1.39 -12.06
CA GLU A 129 -6.11 -1.04 -13.23
C GLU A 129 -5.17 -2.17 -13.63
N ARG A 130 -4.53 -2.80 -12.63
CA ARG A 130 -3.67 -3.96 -12.82
C ARG A 130 -4.40 -5.12 -13.50
N GLU A 131 -5.55 -5.53 -12.96
CA GLU A 131 -6.32 -6.64 -13.51
C GLU A 131 -6.80 -6.34 -14.94
N ARG A 132 -7.23 -5.10 -15.20
CA ARG A 132 -7.63 -4.67 -16.55
C ARG A 132 -6.45 -4.72 -17.53
N ALA A 133 -5.29 -4.22 -17.13
CA ALA A 133 -4.09 -4.23 -17.98
C ALA A 133 -3.62 -5.65 -18.28
N LEU A 134 -3.57 -6.53 -17.26
CA LEU A 134 -3.22 -7.94 -17.45
C LEU A 134 -4.24 -8.62 -18.38
N ARG A 135 -5.54 -8.43 -18.14
CA ARG A 135 -6.59 -8.99 -18.98
C ARG A 135 -6.50 -8.53 -20.43
N HIS A 136 -6.16 -7.27 -20.67
CA HIS A 136 -5.97 -6.75 -22.02
C HIS A 136 -4.85 -7.51 -22.75
N VAL A 137 -3.68 -7.64 -22.11
CA VAL A 137 -2.55 -8.40 -22.67
C VAL A 137 -2.96 -9.85 -22.96
N ILE A 138 -3.59 -10.53 -22.01
CA ILE A 138 -4.00 -11.93 -22.21
C ILE A 138 -5.06 -12.07 -23.31
N THR A 139 -5.98 -11.13 -23.42
CA THR A 139 -6.99 -11.10 -24.50
C THR A 139 -6.33 -10.95 -25.87
N ASP A 140 -5.35 -10.05 -25.98
CA ASP A 140 -4.60 -9.83 -27.23
C ASP A 140 -3.79 -11.07 -27.67
N LEU A 141 -3.38 -11.88 -26.70
CA LEU A 141 -2.65 -13.13 -26.93
C LEU A 141 -3.55 -14.35 -27.19
N SER A 142 -4.87 -14.26 -26.94
CA SER A 142 -5.79 -15.40 -27.00
C SER A 142 -6.32 -15.74 -28.41
N GLY A 143 -5.82 -15.08 -29.46
CA GLY A 143 -6.23 -15.33 -30.85
C GLY A 143 -5.67 -16.63 -31.46
N PRO A 144 -6.01 -16.95 -32.73
CA PRO A 144 -5.44 -18.08 -33.47
C PRO A 144 -4.00 -17.76 -33.92
N LEU A 145 -3.12 -17.60 -32.94
CA LEU A 145 -1.73 -17.19 -33.13
C LEU A 145 -0.83 -18.42 -33.11
N THR A 146 0.25 -18.35 -33.89
CA THR A 146 1.37 -19.27 -33.76
C THR A 146 2.11 -18.99 -32.45
N ARG A 147 2.87 -19.95 -31.96
CA ARG A 147 3.66 -19.80 -30.72
C ARG A 147 4.59 -18.58 -30.81
N ASP A 148 5.21 -18.42 -31.97
CA ASP A 148 6.16 -17.36 -32.24
C ASP A 148 5.49 -15.98 -32.24
N GLU A 149 4.28 -15.88 -32.78
CA GLU A 149 3.47 -14.66 -32.76
C GLU A 149 3.00 -14.30 -31.35
N ILE A 150 2.66 -15.31 -30.52
CA ILE A 150 2.34 -15.10 -29.10
C ILE A 150 3.53 -14.49 -28.38
N LEU A 151 4.73 -15.05 -28.51
CA LEU A 151 5.93 -14.54 -27.85
C LEU A 151 6.29 -13.12 -28.33
N ARG A 152 6.21 -12.87 -29.64
CA ARG A 152 6.44 -11.53 -30.21
C ARG A 152 5.50 -10.49 -29.62
N ARG A 153 4.19 -10.79 -29.58
CA ARG A 153 3.18 -9.88 -28.98
C ARG A 153 3.34 -9.75 -27.48
N ALA A 154 3.64 -10.86 -26.78
CA ALA A 154 3.87 -10.84 -25.34
C ALA A 154 5.07 -9.96 -24.98
N THR A 155 6.11 -9.90 -25.82
CA THR A 155 7.26 -9.01 -25.62
C THR A 155 6.84 -7.54 -25.55
N VAL A 156 5.98 -7.10 -26.48
CA VAL A 156 5.45 -5.73 -26.51
C VAL A 156 4.46 -5.51 -25.35
N GLY A 157 3.51 -6.42 -25.17
CA GLY A 157 2.49 -6.32 -24.13
C GLY A 157 3.07 -6.31 -22.71
N LEU A 158 4.09 -7.11 -22.43
CA LEU A 158 4.81 -7.10 -21.14
C LEU A 158 5.56 -5.80 -20.92
N ARG A 159 6.16 -5.22 -21.97
CA ARG A 159 6.86 -3.92 -21.85
C ARG A 159 5.88 -2.83 -21.43
N GLU A 160 4.72 -2.79 -22.07
CA GLU A 160 3.65 -1.83 -21.77
C GLU A 160 3.04 -2.08 -20.39
N LEU A 161 2.70 -3.34 -20.06
CA LEU A 161 2.13 -3.73 -18.77
C LEU A 161 3.02 -3.31 -17.59
N LEU A 162 4.32 -3.53 -17.72
CA LEU A 162 5.30 -3.29 -16.67
C LEU A 162 5.89 -1.87 -16.71
N HIS A 163 5.53 -1.05 -17.70
CA HIS A 163 6.19 0.23 -18.01
C HIS A 163 7.72 0.08 -17.99
N ALA A 164 8.20 -0.94 -18.68
CA ALA A 164 9.62 -1.27 -18.72
C ALA A 164 10.32 -0.59 -19.88
N ASP A 165 11.61 -0.27 -19.71
CA ASP A 165 12.45 0.25 -20.79
C ASP A 165 12.63 -0.79 -21.90
N ALA A 166 12.76 -2.07 -21.51
CA ALA A 166 12.88 -3.17 -22.45
C ALA A 166 12.40 -4.49 -21.87
N VAL A 167 11.90 -5.37 -22.73
CA VAL A 167 11.59 -6.78 -22.46
C VAL A 167 12.25 -7.64 -23.52
N VAL A 168 12.87 -8.75 -23.10
CA VAL A 168 13.57 -9.68 -23.98
C VAL A 168 13.19 -11.11 -23.64
N PHE A 169 12.82 -11.89 -24.66
CA PHE A 169 12.75 -13.34 -24.59
C PHE A 169 14.01 -13.93 -25.24
N THR A 170 14.80 -14.64 -24.45
CA THR A 170 16.04 -15.28 -24.93
C THR A 170 16.22 -16.65 -24.27
N GLY A 171 16.96 -17.54 -24.93
CA GLY A 171 17.40 -18.78 -24.33
C GLY A 171 18.70 -18.61 -23.53
N LEU A 172 19.19 -19.72 -23.03
CA LEU A 172 20.53 -19.82 -22.45
C LEU A 172 21.33 -20.93 -23.13
N ASP A 173 22.63 -20.68 -23.25
CA ASP A 173 23.64 -21.70 -23.53
C ASP A 173 24.58 -21.77 -22.33
N GLY A 174 24.35 -22.76 -21.46
CA GLY A 174 24.96 -22.82 -20.13
C GLY A 174 24.58 -21.62 -19.26
N ASP A 175 25.56 -20.78 -18.94
CA ASP A 175 25.40 -19.58 -18.12
C ASP A 175 25.41 -18.28 -18.94
N ARG A 176 25.21 -18.35 -20.27
CA ARG A 176 25.26 -17.20 -21.17
C ARG A 176 23.96 -17.03 -21.94
N PHE A 177 23.60 -15.77 -22.19
CA PHE A 177 22.50 -15.46 -23.09
C PHE A 177 22.83 -15.87 -24.53
N VAL A 178 21.87 -16.49 -25.21
CA VAL A 178 21.93 -16.69 -26.67
C VAL A 178 21.30 -15.51 -27.39
N GLU A 179 21.26 -15.57 -28.73
CA GLU A 179 20.57 -14.58 -29.54
C GLU A 179 19.10 -14.43 -29.08
N PRO A 180 18.67 -13.21 -28.70
CA PRO A 180 17.29 -12.96 -28.34
C PRO A 180 16.36 -13.42 -29.43
N ARG A 181 15.37 -14.22 -29.04
CA ARG A 181 14.31 -14.62 -29.97
C ARG A 181 13.41 -13.44 -30.28
N TRP A 182 13.06 -12.68 -29.24
CA TRP A 182 12.24 -11.47 -29.35
C TRP A 182 12.73 -10.42 -28.37
N SER A 183 12.70 -9.16 -28.78
CA SER A 183 12.98 -8.02 -27.91
C SER A 183 12.10 -6.83 -28.25
N ALA A 184 11.72 -6.08 -27.23
CA ALA A 184 11.01 -4.80 -27.35
C ALA A 184 11.68 -3.79 -26.42
N PRO A 185 12.30 -2.71 -26.94
CA PRO A 185 12.51 -2.41 -28.36
C PRO A 185 13.40 -3.45 -29.06
N GLU A 186 13.34 -3.52 -30.40
CA GLU A 186 14.05 -4.52 -31.24
C GLU A 186 15.57 -4.56 -31.01
N PHE A 187 16.15 -3.44 -30.59
CA PHE A 187 17.56 -3.35 -30.24
C PHE A 187 17.69 -2.98 -28.78
N THR A 188 18.24 -3.90 -27.98
CA THR A 188 18.46 -3.69 -26.56
C THR A 188 19.70 -4.42 -26.08
N SER A 189 20.36 -3.85 -25.06
CA SER A 189 21.58 -4.38 -24.44
C SER A 189 21.30 -5.21 -23.19
N VAL A 190 20.02 -5.48 -22.88
CA VAL A 190 19.58 -6.08 -21.62
C VAL A 190 19.92 -7.56 -21.53
N ALA A 191 19.95 -8.27 -22.67
CA ALA A 191 20.40 -9.66 -22.78
C ALA A 191 21.27 -9.83 -24.03
N GLU A 192 22.45 -9.19 -24.03
CA GLU A 192 23.38 -9.31 -25.15
C GLU A 192 23.90 -10.75 -25.29
N PRO A 193 23.95 -11.30 -26.51
CA PRO A 193 24.47 -12.64 -26.76
C PRO A 193 25.88 -12.83 -26.21
N GLY A 194 26.13 -13.97 -25.58
CA GLY A 194 27.42 -14.32 -25.00
C GLY A 194 27.74 -13.65 -23.67
N LYS A 195 26.93 -12.70 -23.16
CA LYS A 195 27.11 -12.16 -21.81
C LYS A 195 26.65 -13.16 -20.74
N LEU A 196 27.36 -13.13 -19.61
CA LEU A 196 27.04 -13.96 -18.45
C LEU A 196 25.66 -13.61 -17.91
N ALA A 197 24.82 -14.64 -17.84
CA ALA A 197 23.49 -14.65 -17.25
C ALA A 197 23.52 -15.24 -15.83
N THR A 198 24.68 -15.53 -15.24
CA THR A 198 24.82 -16.17 -13.92
C THR A 198 23.96 -15.51 -12.84
N TRP A 199 23.86 -14.17 -12.84
CA TRP A 199 23.01 -13.40 -11.93
C TRP A 199 21.50 -13.64 -12.13
N ALA A 200 21.09 -14.04 -13.33
CA ALA A 200 19.73 -14.41 -13.69
C ALA A 200 19.47 -15.90 -13.41
N VAL A 201 20.42 -16.79 -13.72
CA VAL A 201 20.27 -18.25 -13.57
C VAL A 201 20.34 -18.70 -12.11
N ASP A 202 21.36 -18.25 -11.37
CA ASP A 202 21.57 -18.67 -9.97
C ASP A 202 20.49 -18.13 -9.04
N ALA A 203 19.88 -17.02 -9.43
CA ALA A 203 18.88 -16.35 -8.64
C ALA A 203 17.46 -16.80 -9.00
N LEU A 204 17.21 -17.38 -10.19
CA LEU A 204 15.90 -17.95 -10.54
C LEU A 204 15.63 -19.13 -9.61
N PRO A 205 14.69 -18.98 -8.65
CA PRO A 205 14.56 -19.93 -7.57
C PRO A 205 13.90 -21.23 -8.04
N VAL A 206 14.19 -22.34 -7.34
CA VAL A 206 13.43 -23.61 -7.38
C VAL A 206 12.00 -23.43 -6.80
N THR A 207 11.52 -22.19 -6.66
CA THR A 207 10.26 -21.85 -6.00
C THR A 207 9.12 -21.70 -7.00
N THR A 208 7.89 -21.75 -6.51
CA THR A 208 6.63 -21.64 -7.27
C THR A 208 6.40 -20.30 -7.97
N VAL A 209 7.20 -19.26 -7.70
CA VAL A 209 7.09 -17.96 -8.38
C VAL A 209 8.23 -17.86 -9.38
N PRO A 210 7.96 -17.88 -10.70
CA PRO A 210 9.00 -18.03 -11.73
C PRO A 210 9.78 -16.75 -11.98
N VAL A 211 9.77 -15.77 -11.06
CA VAL A 211 10.28 -14.41 -11.29
C VAL A 211 11.06 -13.86 -10.10
N ILE A 212 12.16 -13.17 -10.41
CA ILE A 212 12.96 -12.40 -9.46
C ILE A 212 13.19 -10.98 -9.94
N MET A 213 13.53 -10.10 -9.00
CA MET A 213 13.96 -8.73 -9.28
C MET A 213 15.38 -8.55 -8.75
N VAL A 214 16.32 -8.24 -9.63
CA VAL A 214 17.73 -8.01 -9.31
C VAL A 214 18.06 -6.55 -9.55
N ARG A 215 18.79 -5.93 -8.62
CA ARG A 215 19.34 -4.59 -8.84
C ARG A 215 20.69 -4.70 -9.54
N THR A 216 20.79 -4.13 -10.73
CA THR A 216 22.01 -4.06 -11.54
C THR A 216 22.54 -2.62 -11.58
N GLU A 217 23.74 -2.41 -12.13
CA GLU A 217 24.27 -1.05 -12.38
C GLU A 217 23.37 -0.24 -13.32
N ARG A 218 22.58 -0.93 -14.16
CA ARG A 218 21.66 -0.32 -15.10
C ARG A 218 20.30 -0.04 -14.48
N GLY A 219 20.01 -0.46 -13.25
CA GLY A 219 18.74 -0.25 -12.57
C GLY A 219 18.11 -1.55 -12.08
N LEU A 220 16.80 -1.53 -11.84
CA LEU A 220 16.06 -2.73 -11.46
C LEU A 220 15.84 -3.61 -12.70
N THR A 221 16.12 -4.90 -12.61
CA THR A 221 15.96 -5.86 -13.70
C THR A 221 15.13 -7.03 -13.20
N GLY A 222 14.01 -7.30 -13.86
CA GLY A 222 13.20 -8.50 -13.64
C GLY A 222 13.68 -9.65 -14.50
N VAL A 223 13.73 -10.84 -13.95
CA VAL A 223 14.03 -12.08 -14.68
C VAL A 223 12.95 -13.08 -14.37
N GLY A 224 12.35 -13.64 -15.42
CA GLY A 224 11.37 -14.70 -15.31
C GLY A 224 11.73 -15.90 -16.17
N ARG A 225 11.26 -17.08 -15.78
CA ARG A 225 11.42 -18.31 -16.57
C ARG A 225 10.11 -18.67 -17.24
N LEU A 226 10.17 -19.03 -18.52
CA LEU A 226 9.03 -19.46 -19.32
C LEU A 226 9.25 -20.91 -19.80
N ALA A 227 8.50 -21.86 -19.23
CA ALA A 227 8.57 -23.27 -19.54
C ALA A 227 7.71 -23.60 -20.78
N VAL A 228 8.24 -23.33 -21.99
CA VAL A 228 7.43 -23.40 -23.23
C VAL A 228 7.99 -24.31 -24.34
N PHE A 229 9.23 -24.78 -24.27
CA PHE A 229 9.81 -25.57 -25.37
C PHE A 229 10.11 -27.01 -24.98
N ASP A 230 9.98 -27.88 -26.00
CA ASP A 230 10.62 -29.18 -26.11
C ASP A 230 12.14 -29.02 -25.82
N ASP A 231 12.51 -29.06 -24.54
CA ASP A 231 13.85 -28.96 -23.94
C ASP A 231 14.58 -27.59 -23.96
N VAL A 232 13.99 -26.50 -24.45
CA VAL A 232 14.65 -25.16 -24.45
C VAL A 232 13.98 -24.18 -23.46
N GLU A 233 14.59 -23.98 -22.30
CA GLU A 233 14.12 -22.96 -21.36
C GLU A 233 14.30 -21.55 -21.94
N LEU A 234 13.20 -20.80 -22.04
CA LEU A 234 13.27 -19.37 -22.32
C LEU A 234 13.28 -18.58 -21.02
N ILE A 235 14.07 -17.53 -21.03
CA ILE A 235 14.13 -16.51 -19.99
C ILE A 235 13.53 -15.22 -20.54
N VAL A 236 12.71 -14.60 -19.70
CA VAL A 236 12.16 -13.27 -19.89
C VAL A 236 12.98 -12.30 -19.05
N VAL A 237 13.64 -11.34 -19.69
CA VAL A 237 14.40 -10.29 -18.99
C VAL A 237 13.71 -8.95 -19.21
N VAL A 238 13.41 -8.25 -18.11
CA VAL A 238 12.71 -6.97 -18.08
C VAL A 238 13.61 -5.91 -17.47
N SER A 239 13.90 -4.83 -18.20
CA SER A 239 14.74 -3.74 -17.73
C SER A 239 13.91 -2.57 -17.22
N ARG A 240 14.25 -2.09 -16.02
CA ARG A 240 13.65 -0.94 -15.34
C ARG A 240 12.12 -0.92 -15.37
N PRO A 241 11.43 -1.94 -14.81
CA PRO A 241 9.99 -1.85 -14.68
C PRO A 241 9.63 -0.77 -13.64
N ASP A 242 8.68 0.09 -13.99
CA ASP A 242 8.27 1.25 -13.17
C ASP A 242 7.08 0.94 -12.23
N ARG A 243 6.59 -0.30 -12.22
CA ARG A 243 5.47 -0.72 -11.37
C ARG A 243 5.93 -1.17 -9.98
N THR A 244 5.29 -0.66 -8.93
CA THR A 244 5.53 -1.03 -7.51
C THR A 244 5.46 -2.55 -7.25
N ARG A 245 4.65 -3.29 -8.02
CA ARG A 245 4.49 -4.75 -7.94
C ARG A 245 4.98 -5.49 -9.20
N ALA A 246 6.00 -4.97 -9.89
CA ALA A 246 6.51 -5.53 -11.14
C ALA A 246 6.82 -7.04 -11.09
N SER A 247 7.41 -7.54 -9.99
CA SER A 247 7.71 -8.97 -9.82
C SER A 247 6.45 -9.85 -9.86
N GLN A 248 5.40 -9.42 -9.16
CA GLN A 248 4.15 -10.18 -9.07
C GLN A 248 3.41 -10.14 -10.41
N LEU A 249 3.36 -8.96 -11.05
CA LEU A 249 2.77 -8.75 -12.37
C LEU A 249 3.45 -9.59 -13.45
N LEU A 250 4.78 -9.58 -13.50
CA LEU A 250 5.56 -10.39 -14.44
C LEU A 250 5.32 -11.89 -14.20
N GLY A 251 5.23 -12.32 -12.93
CA GLY A 251 4.94 -13.71 -12.58
C GLY A 251 3.56 -14.16 -13.06
N GLU A 252 2.53 -13.35 -12.79
CA GLU A 252 1.16 -13.62 -13.25
C GLU A 252 1.06 -13.64 -14.78
N ALA A 253 1.72 -12.71 -15.46
CA ALA A 253 1.74 -12.67 -16.91
C ALA A 253 2.43 -13.90 -17.51
N ILE A 254 3.58 -14.31 -16.97
CA ILE A 254 4.28 -15.54 -17.39
C ILE A 254 3.38 -16.76 -17.21
N MET A 255 2.78 -16.94 -16.02
CA MET A 255 1.88 -18.06 -15.74
C MET A 255 0.66 -18.09 -16.67
N ALA A 256 0.20 -16.93 -17.14
CA ALA A 256 -0.90 -16.84 -18.10
C ALA A 256 -0.46 -17.06 -19.56
N ILE A 257 0.77 -16.69 -19.93
CA ILE A 257 1.33 -16.87 -21.27
C ILE A 257 1.71 -18.34 -21.54
N GLU A 258 2.28 -19.04 -20.56
CA GLU A 258 2.69 -20.46 -20.69
C GLU A 258 1.61 -21.37 -21.29
N PRO A 259 0.38 -21.43 -20.76
CA PRO A 259 -0.65 -22.31 -21.32
C PRO A 259 -1.10 -21.91 -22.72
N LEU A 260 -1.00 -20.63 -23.10
CA LEU A 260 -1.31 -20.16 -24.45
C LEU A 260 -0.26 -20.65 -25.45
N CYS A 261 1.01 -20.52 -25.09
CA CYS A 261 2.11 -21.05 -25.89
C CYS A 261 2.05 -22.57 -26.03
N ALA A 262 1.73 -23.30 -24.96
CA ALA A 262 1.57 -24.75 -24.99
C ALA A 262 0.42 -25.19 -25.90
N ARG A 263 -0.70 -24.45 -25.90
CA ARG A 263 -1.82 -24.72 -26.81
C ARG A 263 -1.46 -24.44 -28.28
N ALA A 264 -0.79 -23.33 -28.55
CA ALA A 264 -0.35 -23.00 -29.91
C ALA A 264 0.63 -24.05 -30.46
N ALA A 265 1.56 -24.52 -29.62
CA ALA A 265 2.48 -25.61 -29.92
C ALA A 265 1.75 -26.90 -30.35
N GLU A 266 0.73 -27.29 -29.61
CA GLU A 266 -0.08 -28.47 -29.94
C GLU A 266 -0.80 -28.31 -31.28
N PHE A 267 -1.40 -27.13 -31.51
CA PHE A 267 -2.12 -26.85 -32.73
C PHE A 267 -1.20 -26.86 -33.97
N GLU A 268 0.02 -26.33 -33.83
CA GLU A 268 1.06 -26.40 -34.87
C GLU A 268 1.45 -27.86 -35.19
N ARG A 269 1.66 -28.69 -34.16
CA ARG A 269 1.97 -30.12 -34.33
C ARG A 269 0.86 -30.86 -35.07
N LEU A 270 -0.39 -30.66 -34.68
CA LEU A 270 -1.55 -31.29 -35.33
C LEU A 270 -1.70 -30.87 -36.79
N ARG A 271 -1.43 -29.60 -37.11
CA ARG A 271 -1.41 -29.13 -38.50
C ARG A 271 -0.31 -29.77 -39.33
N GLY A 272 0.90 -29.89 -38.77
CA GLY A 272 2.02 -30.55 -39.46
C GLY A 272 1.74 -32.03 -39.80
N LEU A 273 1.01 -32.73 -38.94
CA LEU A 273 0.61 -34.13 -39.19
C LEU A 273 -0.50 -34.28 -40.24
N SER A 274 -1.24 -33.21 -40.55
CA SER A 274 -2.31 -33.24 -41.56
C SER A 274 -1.83 -32.94 -42.98
N SER A 275 -0.57 -32.51 -43.12
CA SER A 275 0.06 -32.18 -44.41
C SER A 275 0.90 -33.31 -45.02
N ASP A 276 1.06 -34.43 -44.30
CA ASP A 276 1.73 -35.65 -44.74
C ASP A 276 0.70 -36.75 -45.10
#